data_AF-A0A8S2XL26-F1
#
_entry.id   AF-A0A8S2XL26-F1
#
_cell.length_a   1.000
_cell.length_b   1.000
_cell.length_c   1.000
_cell.angle_alpha   90.00
_cell.angle_beta   90.00
_cell.angle_gamma   90.00
#
_symmetry.space_group_name_H-M   'P 1'
#
loop_
_entity.id
_entity.type
_entity.pdbx_description
1 polymer ?
#
loop_
_entity_poly.entity_id
_entity_poly.type
_entity_poly.pdbx_seq_one_letter_code
_entity_poly.pdbx_strand_id
1 'polypeptide(L)' 'KEIIVRYDTDIQSDETFYTDANGREVLERKRDYRPTWNYTVYESVSGNYYPIPSRIWIKDNQRQLTILTGI' A
#
# COMPACT_ATOMS: atom_id res chain seq x y z
N LYS A 1 -11.07 -17.66 -8.03
CA LYS A 1 -10.44 -16.68 -8.94
C LYS A 1 -10.55 -15.33 -8.25
N GLU A 2 -9.41 -14.69 -7.99
CA GLU A 2 -9.34 -13.36 -7.41
C GLU A 2 -9.05 -12.38 -8.55
N ILE A 3 -9.76 -11.24 -8.57
CA ILE A 3 -9.67 -10.24 -9.65
C ILE A 3 -9.16 -8.95 -9.02
N ILE A 4 -8.17 -8.33 -9.66
CA ILE A 4 -7.58 -7.08 -9.22
C ILE A 4 -7.61 -6.03 -10.33
N VAL A 5 -7.60 -4.77 -9.91
CA VAL A 5 -7.28 -3.63 -10.78
C VAL A 5 -5.88 -3.17 -10.41
N ARG A 6 -4.99 -3.06 -11.40
CA ARG A 6 -3.61 -2.57 -11.22
C ARG A 6 -3.44 -1.25 -11.95
N TYR A 7 -2.94 -0.26 -11.23
CA TYR A 7 -2.51 1.02 -11.78
C TYR A 7 -0.99 1.06 -11.77
N ASP A 8 -0.39 1.36 -12.93
CA ASP A 8 1.06 1.46 -13.09
C ASP A 8 1.41 2.93 -13.39
N THR A 9 2.41 3.48 -12.69
CA THR A 9 2.89 4.86 -12.85
C THR A 9 4.42 4.94 -12.72
N ASP A 10 5.01 6.06 -13.11
CA ASP A 10 6.44 6.36 -12.97
C ASP A 10 6.81 7.03 -11.62
N ILE A 11 5.87 7.08 -10.66
CA ILE A 11 6.09 7.65 -9.32
C ILE A 11 7.11 6.80 -8.56
N GLN A 12 8.18 7.44 -8.11
CA GLN A 12 9.26 6.79 -7.34
C GLN A 12 8.88 6.70 -5.86
N SER A 13 8.07 5.71 -5.50
CA SER A 13 7.49 5.59 -4.15
C SER A 13 8.41 4.94 -3.10
N ASP A 14 9.63 4.53 -3.47
CA ASP A 14 10.58 3.81 -2.61
C ASP A 14 9.94 2.62 -1.86
N GLU A 15 9.18 1.80 -2.60
CA GLU A 15 8.47 0.62 -2.09
C GLU A 15 7.45 0.91 -0.97
N THR A 16 7.18 2.20 -0.75
CA THR A 16 6.36 2.71 0.33
C THR A 16 5.00 3.13 -0.21
N PHE A 17 3.96 2.81 0.55
CA PHE A 17 2.59 3.16 0.26
C PHE A 17 1.85 3.39 1.58
N TYR A 18 0.69 4.04 1.49
CA TYR A 18 -0.05 4.46 2.66
C TYR A 18 -1.49 3.98 2.56
N THR A 19 -2.00 3.48 3.68
CA THR A 19 -3.36 2.97 3.83
C THR A 19 -4.01 3.62 5.05
N ASP A 20 -5.30 3.87 5.00
CA ASP A 20 -6.03 4.30 6.18
C ASP A 20 -6.42 3.11 7.10
N ALA A 21 -6.52 3.38 8.39
CA ALA A 21 -7.16 2.51 9.36
C ALA A 21 -8.52 3.11 9.73
N ASN A 22 -9.59 2.43 9.32
CA ASN A 22 -10.98 2.82 9.60
C ASN A 22 -11.32 4.27 9.21
N GLY A 23 -10.78 4.78 8.10
CA GLY A 23 -11.04 6.15 7.61
C GLY A 23 -10.38 7.27 8.42
N ARG A 24 -9.51 6.95 9.39
CA ARG A 24 -8.92 7.92 10.31
C ARG A 24 -7.40 7.94 10.20
N GLU A 25 -6.76 7.03 10.91
CA GLU A 25 -5.31 7.01 11.03
C GLU A 25 -4.68 6.57 9.71
N VAL A 26 -3.53 7.14 9.39
CA VAL A 26 -2.75 6.77 8.21
C VAL A 26 -1.61 5.89 8.65
N LEU A 27 -1.49 4.74 8.02
CA LEU A 27 -0.42 3.79 8.27
C LEU A 27 0.50 3.75 7.06
N GLU A 28 1.79 3.98 7.30
CA GLU A 28 2.84 3.74 6.32
C GLU A 28 3.13 2.24 6.22
N ARG A 29 3.24 1.76 4.99
CA ARG A 29 3.53 0.37 4.64
C ARG A 29 4.73 0.36 3.71
N LYS A 30 5.63 -0.58 3.92
CA LYS A 30 6.76 -0.86 3.03
C LYS A 30 6.68 -2.31 2.58
N ARG A 31 6.86 -2.55 1.28
CA ARG A 31 6.86 -3.89 0.71
C ARG A 31 7.90 -4.77 1.42
N ASP A 32 7.51 -6.00 1.73
CA ASP A 32 8.40 -7.02 2.32
C ASP A 32 9.04 -6.60 3.65
N TYR A 33 8.39 -5.70 4.38
CA TYR A 33 8.91 -5.16 5.63
C TYR A 33 7.92 -5.28 6.79
N ARG A 34 8.44 -5.48 8.00
CA ARG A 34 7.69 -5.39 9.26
C ARG A 34 8.48 -4.55 10.27
N PRO A 35 7.83 -3.62 10.98
CA PRO A 35 8.53 -2.74 11.93
C PRO A 35 8.95 -3.43 13.23
N THR A 36 8.32 -4.56 13.56
CA THR A 36 8.39 -5.19 14.89
C THR A 36 9.26 -6.45 14.95
N TRP A 37 9.60 -7.05 13.81
CA TRP A 37 10.44 -8.25 13.74
C TRP A 37 11.11 -8.39 12.37
N ASN A 38 12.16 -9.21 12.30
CA ASN A 38 12.82 -9.54 11.04
C ASN A 38 11.91 -10.44 10.19
N TYR A 39 11.48 -9.94 9.04
CA TYR A 39 10.49 -10.62 8.19
C TYR A 39 11.18 -11.38 7.07
N THR A 40 11.10 -12.71 7.11
CA THR A 40 11.47 -13.57 5.98
C THR A 40 10.30 -13.66 5.01
N VAL A 41 10.51 -13.23 3.78
CA VAL A 41 9.48 -13.24 2.73
C VAL A 41 9.31 -14.65 2.20
N TYR A 42 8.18 -15.29 2.51
CA TYR A 42 7.79 -16.57 1.92
C TYR A 42 6.75 -16.38 0.80
N GLU A 43 5.88 -15.38 0.92
CA GLU A 43 4.87 -15.05 -0.07
C GLU A 43 4.92 -13.55 -0.42
N SER A 44 5.59 -13.22 -1.53
CA SER A 44 5.86 -11.83 -1.93
C SER A 44 4.62 -11.03 -2.36
N VAL A 45 3.52 -11.71 -2.69
CA VAL A 45 2.27 -11.07 -3.13
C VAL A 45 1.28 -10.95 -1.97
N SER A 46 0.77 -12.07 -1.47
CA SER A 46 -0.20 -12.15 -0.37
C SER A 46 0.30 -11.49 0.91
N GLY A 47 1.61 -11.61 1.22
CA GLY A 47 2.22 -11.00 2.40
C GLY A 47 2.20 -9.47 2.43
N ASN A 48 1.90 -8.82 1.29
CA ASN A 48 1.85 -7.37 1.14
C ASN A 48 0.42 -6.83 0.90
N TYR A 49 -0.62 -7.66 1.02
CA TYR A 49 -2.00 -7.18 1.04
C TYR A 49 -2.37 -6.63 2.42
N TYR A 50 -2.99 -5.45 2.44
CA TYR A 50 -3.51 -4.79 3.63
C TYR A 50 -4.98 -4.41 3.42
N PRO A 51 -5.80 -4.34 4.48
CA PRO A 51 -7.14 -3.77 4.38
C PRO A 51 -7.04 -2.28 3.99
N ILE A 52 -7.86 -1.87 3.02
CA ILE A 52 -7.95 -0.48 2.54
C ILE A 52 -9.41 -0.05 2.71
N PRO A 53 -9.80 0.48 3.88
CA PRO A 53 -11.19 0.84 4.16
C PRO A 53 -11.68 2.03 3.34
N SER A 54 -10.83 3.05 3.08
CA SER A 54 -11.27 4.26 2.35
C SER A 54 -10.30 4.77 1.30
N ARG A 55 -8.98 4.61 1.48
CA ARG A 55 -8.00 5.16 0.55
C ARG A 55 -6.63 4.48 0.64
N ILE A 56 -5.99 4.42 -0.52
CA ILE A 56 -4.59 4.04 -0.66
C ILE A 56 -3.87 5.05 -1.56
N TRP A 57 -2.60 5.33 -1.29
CA TRP A 57 -1.80 6.16 -2.19
C TRP A 57 -0.32 5.81 -2.17
N ILE A 58 0.33 6.25 -3.25
CA ILE A 58 1.78 6.33 -3.42
C ILE A 58 2.16 7.77 -3.77
N LYS A 59 3.37 8.18 -3.41
CA LYS A 59 3.89 9.52 -3.72
C LYS A 59 5.39 9.51 -3.95
N ASP A 60 5.87 10.48 -4.70
CA ASP A 60 7.27 10.88 -4.75
C ASP A 60 7.39 12.34 -4.22
N ASN A 61 8.52 13.00 -4.45
CA ASN A 61 8.75 14.37 -3.99
C ASN A 61 7.88 15.42 -4.72
N GLN A 62 7.24 15.07 -5.83
CA GLN A 62 6.54 16.01 -6.71
C GLN A 62 5.06 15.66 -6.91
N ARG A 63 4.72 14.37 -6.88
CA ARG A 63 3.43 13.84 -7.33
C ARG A 63 2.89 12.79 -6.36
N GLN A 64 1.57 12.70 -6.32
CA GLN A 64 0.84 11.70 -5.54
C GLN A 64 -0.29 11.10 -6.38
N LEU A 65 -0.40 9.78 -6.37
CA LEU A 65 -1.56 9.05 -6.89
C LEU A 65 -2.35 8.49 -5.72
N THR A 66 -3.58 8.94 -5.57
CA THR A 66 -4.51 8.45 -4.53
C THR A 66 -5.68 7.75 -5.17
N ILE A 67 -5.96 6.54 -4.71
CA ILE A 67 -7.16 5.79 -5.03
C ILE A 67 -8.06 5.86 -3.81
N LEU A 68 -9.27 6.39 -4.00
CA LEU A 68 -10.33 6.34 -3.00
C LEU A 68 -11.17 5.11 -3.27
N THR A 69 -11.38 4.31 -2.22
CA THR A 69 -12.21 3.12 -2.24
C THR A 69 -13.43 3.39 -1.39
N GLY A 70 -14.59 3.53 -2.02
CA GLY A 70 -15.84 3.75 -1.31
C GLY A 70 -17.03 3.77 -2.26
N ILE A 71 -18.15 3.24 -1.76
CA ILE A 71 -19.49 3.80 -1.95
C ILE A 71 -19.79 4.53 -0.65
#